data_AF-A0A832I5T4-F1
#
_entry.id   AF-A0A832I5T4-F1
#
_cell.length_a   1.000
_cell.length_b   1.000
_cell.length_c   1.000
_cell.angle_alpha   90.00
_cell.angle_beta   90.00
_cell.angle_gamma   90.00
#
_symmetry.space_group_name_H-M   'P 1'
#
loop_
_entity.id
_entity.type
_entity.pdbx_description
1 polymer ?
#
loop_
_entity_poly.entity_id
_entity_poly.type
_entity_poly.pdbx_seq_one_letter_code
_entity_poly.pdbx_strand_id
1 'polypeptide(L)'
;MKKCLTVLVLLAWGAILFSGGTKIVYDFEKDTYYEFKWMLDSELHTWVGYNTYVDIQKDVFDYLFNNLIPRNEMIYRALKNQLRNLEAVLSERGKQIEALKSLITSKETEVNDLKGVLEKREKEITDLKSEVDNLKADLYEKKEQIESLKNQISRKDEEINTLEELRVSLENKLEELESQILEKDKQINDLKGDLEKRDNEIADLKDDLLQKENQIKELSDIITAKEAEINDLKGELENREKEITDLKSEINNLEAVLSEKEKQIEELKSLITTKETEINNLKNDLEKRNSEIISLMAVLFQKDSQIETMKGQLYDKDEKIKLLEEQITTLTNQMSGKDVEIKTLKDESSQMRSRFITAVVIGIIAVVVQFVVIFVLLRRKTKAAT
;
A
#
# COMPACT_ATOMS: atom_id res chain seq x y z
N MET A 1 169.10 8.74 40.86
CA MET A 1 170.07 7.65 41.11
C MET A 1 171.33 7.66 40.23
N LYS A 2 171.50 8.63 39.32
CA LYS A 2 172.80 8.98 38.68
C LYS A 2 173.76 9.81 39.58
N LYS A 3 173.47 9.95 40.89
CA LYS A 3 174.27 10.75 41.85
C LYS A 3 175.13 9.92 42.83
N CYS A 4 174.95 8.59 42.92
CA CYS A 4 175.89 7.71 43.65
C CYS A 4 177.09 7.27 42.79
N LEU A 5 177.00 7.45 41.46
CA LEU A 5 178.07 7.17 40.51
C LEU A 5 179.19 8.23 40.58
N THR A 6 178.98 9.34 41.27
CA THR A 6 179.97 10.44 41.39
C THR A 6 180.75 10.38 42.71
N VAL A 7 180.27 9.62 43.71
CA VAL A 7 180.87 9.54 45.06
C VAL A 7 181.68 8.25 45.27
N LEU A 8 181.32 7.13 44.62
CA LEU A 8 182.17 5.93 44.63
C LEU A 8 183.31 5.98 43.61
N VAL A 9 183.24 6.94 42.67
CA VAL A 9 184.35 7.30 41.76
C VAL A 9 185.42 8.15 42.45
N LEU A 10 185.16 8.68 43.66
CA LEU A 10 186.17 9.32 44.53
C LEU A 10 186.82 8.34 45.52
N LEU A 11 186.18 7.21 45.84
CA LEU A 11 186.77 6.09 46.61
C LEU A 11 187.51 5.08 45.72
N ALA A 12 188.11 5.59 44.64
CA ALA A 12 189.13 4.90 43.85
C ALA A 12 190.57 5.35 44.21
N TRP A 13 190.77 6.20 45.24
CA TRP A 13 192.09 6.81 45.48
C TRP A 13 192.78 6.46 46.82
N GLY A 14 192.15 5.71 47.73
CA GLY A 14 192.70 5.44 49.08
C GLY A 14 193.01 3.98 49.47
N ALA A 15 192.56 2.98 48.70
CA ALA A 15 192.66 1.56 49.13
C ALA A 15 193.14 0.57 48.06
N ILE A 16 193.54 1.04 46.88
CA ILE A 16 194.30 0.23 45.90
C ILE A 16 195.78 0.62 46.06
N LEU A 17 196.31 0.35 47.25
CA LEU A 17 197.73 0.52 47.56
C LEU A 17 198.54 -0.76 47.36
N PHE A 18 197.90 -1.90 47.07
CA PHE A 18 198.62 -3.16 46.83
C PHE A 18 197.80 -4.10 45.94
N SER A 19 197.61 -3.79 44.66
CA SER A 19 197.22 -4.80 43.65
C SER A 19 197.47 -4.31 42.22
N GLY A 20 198.45 -4.92 41.56
CA GLY A 20 198.68 -4.74 40.13
C GLY A 20 197.57 -5.42 39.32
N GLY A 21 197.14 -4.78 38.23
CA GLY A 21 196.05 -5.29 37.40
C GLY A 21 196.33 -5.09 35.92
N THR A 22 195.76 -5.96 35.09
CA THR A 22 195.80 -5.81 33.64
C THR A 22 194.55 -5.11 33.12
N LYS A 23 194.74 -4.06 32.31
CA LYS A 23 193.65 -3.32 31.68
C LYS A 23 193.58 -3.72 30.21
N ILE A 24 192.43 -4.23 29.79
CA ILE A 24 192.20 -4.69 28.42
C ILE A 24 191.32 -3.67 27.70
N VAL A 25 191.74 -3.21 26.52
CA VAL A 25 190.97 -2.32 25.64
C VAL A 25 190.68 -3.06 24.34
N TYR A 26 189.40 -3.20 24.00
CA TYR A 26 188.94 -3.93 22.82
C TYR A 26 188.75 -3.00 21.62
N ASP A 27 189.31 -3.36 20.48
CA ASP A 27 189.11 -2.67 19.20
C ASP A 27 187.92 -3.31 18.47
N PHE A 28 186.78 -2.60 18.39
CA PHE A 28 185.55 -3.11 17.76
C PHE A 28 185.68 -3.41 16.25
N GLU A 29 186.69 -2.87 15.56
CA GLU A 29 186.84 -3.02 14.11
C GLU A 29 187.85 -4.11 13.76
N LYS A 30 188.94 -4.20 14.52
CA LYS A 30 189.97 -5.24 14.35
C LYS A 30 189.67 -6.52 15.10
N ASP A 31 188.59 -6.55 15.89
CA ASP A 31 188.20 -7.68 16.74
C ASP A 31 189.37 -8.22 17.58
N THR A 32 190.15 -7.30 18.16
CA THR A 32 191.39 -7.63 18.89
C THR A 32 191.45 -6.90 20.22
N TYR A 33 192.06 -7.57 21.20
CA TYR A 33 192.21 -7.07 22.57
C TYR A 33 193.64 -6.59 22.79
N TYR A 34 193.79 -5.37 23.31
CA TYR A 34 195.07 -4.82 23.74
C TYR A 34 195.15 -4.86 25.26
N GLU A 35 196.16 -5.52 25.82
CA GLU A 35 196.29 -5.80 27.27
C GLU A 35 197.52 -5.09 27.89
N PHE A 36 197.34 -4.36 29.00
CA PHE A 36 198.40 -3.56 29.67
C PHE A 36 198.48 -3.79 31.18
N LYS A 37 199.68 -4.01 31.76
CA LYS A 37 199.91 -4.18 33.22
C LYS A 37 200.43 -2.88 33.89
N TRP A 38 200.03 -2.58 35.13
CA TRP A 38 200.49 -1.38 35.87
C TRP A 38 200.55 -1.54 37.42
N MET A 39 201.37 -0.72 38.12
CA MET A 39 201.50 -0.54 39.60
C MET A 39 202.19 0.82 39.94
N LEU A 40 202.07 1.38 41.16
CA LEU A 40 202.56 2.73 41.57
C LEU A 40 203.62 2.68 42.70
N ASP A 41 204.70 3.49 42.66
CA ASP A 41 205.70 3.66 43.75
C ASP A 41 206.20 5.14 43.87
N SER A 42 206.87 5.48 44.98
CA SER A 42 206.82 6.79 45.69
C SER A 42 208.12 7.60 45.81
N GLU A 43 209.00 7.62 44.81
CA GLU A 43 210.03 8.67 44.69
C GLU A 43 210.22 9.10 43.22
N LEU A 44 210.17 10.43 42.99
CA LEU A 44 210.08 11.16 41.71
C LEU A 44 208.68 11.15 41.09
N HIS A 45 208.07 12.34 41.02
CA HIS A 45 206.85 12.63 40.26
C HIS A 45 207.11 12.54 38.74
N THR A 46 207.62 11.42 38.24
CA THR A 46 207.81 11.03 36.84
C THR A 46 208.10 9.52 36.78
N TRP A 47 207.51 8.84 35.80
CA TRP A 47 207.54 7.39 35.56
C TRP A 47 208.93 6.75 35.71
N VAL A 48 209.04 5.72 36.55
CA VAL A 48 210.23 4.85 36.67
C VAL A 48 209.75 3.40 36.81
N GLY A 49 210.33 2.46 36.05
CA GLY A 49 210.17 1.03 36.26
C GLY A 49 211.46 0.40 36.78
N TYR A 50 211.39 -0.66 37.59
CA TYR A 50 212.38 -1.73 37.62
C TYR A 50 211.77 -3.00 38.27
N ASN A 51 211.75 -4.17 37.63
CA ASN A 51 212.44 -4.61 36.42
C ASN A 51 211.59 -4.45 35.12
N THR A 52 212.22 -3.98 34.03
CA THR A 52 211.71 -3.78 32.65
C THR A 52 210.84 -2.53 32.40
N TYR A 53 211.46 -1.50 31.82
CA TYR A 53 210.79 -0.36 31.19
C TYR A 53 209.98 -0.86 29.99
N VAL A 54 208.64 -0.80 30.04
CA VAL A 54 207.83 -0.89 28.81
C VAL A 54 207.66 0.55 28.33
N ASP A 55 208.54 0.92 27.41
CA ASP A 55 208.39 2.14 26.63
C ASP A 55 207.08 1.98 25.82
N ILE A 56 206.00 2.61 26.28
CA ILE A 56 204.82 2.75 25.42
C ILE A 56 205.22 3.78 24.38
N GLN A 57 205.60 3.25 23.22
CA GLN A 57 205.84 4.01 22.01
C GLN A 57 204.76 5.10 21.90
N LYS A 58 205.16 6.37 21.87
CA LYS A 58 204.25 7.54 21.97
C LYS A 58 203.10 7.45 20.96
N ASP A 59 203.39 6.88 19.79
CA ASP A 59 202.46 6.54 18.72
C ASP A 59 201.34 5.57 19.14
N VAL A 60 201.63 4.58 20.01
CA VAL A 60 200.64 3.64 20.55
C VAL A 60 199.74 4.31 21.60
N PHE A 61 200.30 5.14 22.48
CA PHE A 61 199.49 5.92 23.44
C PHE A 61 198.59 6.93 22.72
N ASP A 62 199.15 7.67 21.75
CA ASP A 62 198.40 8.61 20.94
C ASP A 62 197.30 7.91 20.13
N TYR A 63 197.54 6.71 19.59
CA TYR A 63 196.50 5.93 18.90
C TYR A 63 195.38 5.46 19.85
N LEU A 64 195.70 4.99 21.06
CA LEU A 64 194.68 4.56 22.03
C LEU A 64 193.81 5.71 22.51
N PHE A 65 194.44 6.81 22.93
CA PHE A 65 193.74 7.91 23.58
C PHE A 65 193.07 8.85 22.58
N ASN A 66 193.70 9.11 21.43
CA ASN A 66 193.16 10.04 20.43
C ASN A 66 192.33 9.36 19.33
N ASN A 67 192.51 8.06 19.07
CA ASN A 67 191.69 7.33 18.10
C ASN A 67 190.78 6.28 18.74
N LEU A 68 191.33 5.27 19.41
CA LEU A 68 190.56 4.06 19.75
C LEU A 68 189.45 4.32 20.77
N ILE A 69 189.75 5.01 21.88
CA ILE A 69 188.76 5.36 22.91
C ILE A 69 187.67 6.29 22.36
N PRO A 70 187.98 7.42 21.69
CA PRO A 70 186.98 8.28 21.08
C PRO A 70 186.13 7.54 20.05
N ARG A 71 186.73 6.68 19.23
CA ARG A 71 186.02 5.89 18.21
C ARG A 71 185.05 4.89 18.84
N ASN A 72 185.49 4.14 19.85
CA ASN A 72 184.62 3.22 20.59
C ASN A 72 183.48 3.95 21.29
N GLU A 73 183.74 5.14 21.84
CA GLU A 73 182.69 5.97 22.42
C GLU A 73 181.70 6.48 21.35
N MET A 74 182.19 6.78 20.14
CA MET A 74 181.35 7.16 18.99
C MET A 74 180.43 6.00 18.55
N ILE A 75 180.96 4.78 18.46
CA ILE A 75 180.19 3.57 18.12
C ILE A 75 179.13 3.30 19.20
N TYR A 76 179.51 3.33 20.49
CA TYR A 76 178.55 3.15 21.58
C TYR A 76 177.45 4.22 21.56
N ARG A 77 177.78 5.49 21.29
CA ARG A 77 176.80 6.56 21.15
C ARG A 77 175.87 6.32 19.95
N ALA A 78 176.40 5.87 18.82
CA ALA A 78 175.61 5.54 17.63
C ALA A 78 174.63 4.38 17.90
N LEU A 79 175.12 3.29 18.50
CA LEU A 79 174.29 2.12 18.84
C LEU A 79 173.22 2.47 19.88
N LYS A 80 173.57 3.29 20.87
CA LYS A 80 172.63 3.80 21.88
C LYS A 80 171.55 4.71 21.27
N ASN A 81 171.90 5.51 20.28
CA ASN A 81 170.94 6.32 19.53
C ASN A 81 170.03 5.45 18.66
N GLN A 82 170.57 4.40 18.02
CA GLN A 82 169.75 3.41 17.29
C GLN A 82 168.77 2.70 18.22
N LEU A 83 169.22 2.26 19.40
CA LEU A 83 168.36 1.63 20.40
C LEU A 83 167.23 2.59 20.82
N ARG A 84 167.55 3.86 21.10
CA ARG A 84 166.55 4.89 21.41
C ARG A 84 165.55 5.12 20.27
N ASN A 85 166.02 5.15 19.02
CA ASN A 85 165.14 5.30 17.87
C ASN A 85 164.22 4.09 17.71
N LEU A 86 164.73 2.88 17.94
CA LEU A 86 163.94 1.66 17.88
C LEU A 86 162.91 1.60 19.02
N GLU A 87 163.29 1.99 20.24
CA GLU A 87 162.38 2.16 21.37
C GLU A 87 161.29 3.20 21.08
N ALA A 88 161.64 4.32 20.44
CA ALA A 88 160.67 5.35 20.02
C ALA A 88 159.71 4.81 18.94
N VAL A 89 160.20 4.08 17.95
CA VAL A 89 159.37 3.45 16.91
C VAL A 89 158.47 2.36 17.50
N LEU A 90 158.97 1.56 18.44
CA LEU A 90 158.16 0.56 19.15
C LEU A 90 157.08 1.20 20.01
N SER A 91 157.40 2.30 20.70
CA SER A 91 156.42 3.08 21.46
C SER A 91 155.34 3.66 20.55
N GLU A 92 155.71 4.21 19.39
CA GLU A 92 154.77 4.77 18.44
C GLU A 92 153.91 3.71 17.77
N ARG A 93 154.49 2.57 17.37
CA ARG A 93 153.72 1.40 16.91
C ARG A 93 152.80 0.86 18.00
N GLY A 94 153.23 0.87 19.26
CA GLY A 94 152.39 0.53 20.41
C GLY A 94 151.17 1.43 20.52
N LYS A 95 151.34 2.75 20.39
CA LYS A 95 150.22 3.71 20.35
C LYS A 95 149.30 3.48 19.16
N GLN A 96 149.85 3.21 17.97
CA GLN A 96 149.05 2.91 16.78
C GLN A 96 148.23 1.62 16.94
N ILE A 97 148.80 0.59 17.56
CA ILE A 97 148.09 -0.65 17.88
C ILE A 97 146.95 -0.38 18.85
N GLU A 98 147.17 0.41 19.90
CA GLU A 98 146.10 0.76 20.84
C GLU A 98 145.01 1.62 20.19
N ALA A 99 145.38 2.56 19.31
CA ALA A 99 144.41 3.35 18.54
C ALA A 99 143.59 2.47 17.58
N LEU A 100 144.22 1.53 16.89
CA LEU A 100 143.53 0.56 16.01
C LEU A 100 142.64 -0.38 16.81
N LYS A 101 143.07 -0.87 17.98
CA LYS A 101 142.21 -1.66 18.88
C LYS A 101 140.98 -0.87 19.30
N SER A 102 141.16 0.39 19.72
CA SER A 102 140.04 1.26 20.08
C SER A 102 139.09 1.50 18.90
N LEU A 103 139.61 1.62 17.68
CA LEU A 103 138.80 1.76 16.47
C LEU A 103 138.05 0.47 16.15
N ILE A 104 138.69 -0.69 16.27
CA ILE A 104 138.06 -2.00 16.10
C ILE A 104 136.92 -2.17 17.11
N THR A 105 137.16 -1.88 18.39
CA THR A 105 136.10 -1.97 19.41
C THR A 105 134.95 -1.00 19.10
N SER A 106 135.24 0.20 18.59
CA SER A 106 134.21 1.17 18.21
C SER A 106 133.42 0.71 16.97
N LYS A 107 134.06 0.03 16.02
CA LYS A 107 133.38 -0.54 14.84
C LYS A 107 132.60 -1.80 15.18
N GLU A 108 133.08 -2.61 16.11
CA GLU A 108 132.34 -3.75 16.67
C GLU A 108 131.07 -3.28 17.38
N THR A 109 131.12 -2.18 18.16
CA THR A 109 129.91 -1.59 18.76
C THR A 109 128.94 -1.09 17.68
N GLU A 110 129.42 -0.37 16.66
CA GLU A 110 128.57 0.12 15.57
C GLU A 110 127.91 -1.01 14.77
N VAL A 111 128.64 -2.10 14.50
CA VAL A 111 128.10 -3.30 13.84
C VAL A 111 127.03 -3.96 14.70
N ASN A 112 127.24 -4.06 16.02
CA ASN A 112 126.24 -4.62 16.92
C ASN A 112 124.98 -3.75 17.00
N ASP A 113 125.13 -2.42 17.02
CA ASP A 113 124.01 -1.48 17.01
C ASP A 113 123.22 -1.59 15.69
N LEU A 114 123.91 -1.60 14.55
CA LEU A 114 123.28 -1.79 13.23
C LEU A 114 122.57 -3.13 13.12
N LYS A 115 123.15 -4.19 13.69
CA LYS A 115 122.51 -5.51 13.75
C LYS A 115 121.23 -5.48 14.58
N GLY A 116 121.23 -4.80 15.74
CA GLY A 116 120.03 -4.61 16.55
C GLY A 116 118.94 -3.79 15.84
N VAL A 117 119.33 -2.75 15.08
CA VAL A 117 118.40 -2.00 14.23
C VAL A 117 117.82 -2.87 13.13
N LEU A 118 118.65 -3.71 12.49
CA LEU A 118 118.21 -4.61 11.43
C LEU A 118 117.22 -5.66 11.96
N GLU A 119 117.50 -6.29 13.10
CA GLU A 119 116.57 -7.22 13.77
C GLU A 119 115.24 -6.54 14.12
N LYS A 120 115.26 -5.28 14.57
CA LYS A 120 114.04 -4.50 14.83
C LYS A 120 113.24 -4.24 13.54
N ARG A 121 113.91 -3.86 12.45
CA ARG A 121 113.24 -3.62 11.15
C ARG A 121 112.70 -4.91 10.54
N GLU A 122 113.39 -6.03 10.69
CA GLU A 122 112.90 -7.34 10.27
C GLU A 122 111.60 -7.69 11.01
N LYS A 123 111.55 -7.43 12.32
CA LYS A 123 110.33 -7.60 13.12
C LYS A 123 109.19 -6.67 12.67
N GLU A 124 109.48 -5.38 12.44
CA GLU A 124 108.48 -4.43 11.91
C GLU A 124 107.93 -4.88 10.54
N ILE A 125 108.79 -5.42 9.67
CA ILE A 125 108.37 -5.97 8.37
C ILE A 125 107.47 -7.20 8.55
N THR A 126 107.78 -8.10 9.49
CA THR A 126 106.94 -9.27 9.74
C THR A 126 105.58 -8.87 10.31
N ASP A 127 105.56 -7.89 11.22
CA ASP A 127 104.33 -7.37 11.82
C ASP A 127 103.45 -6.68 10.77
N LEU A 128 104.04 -5.82 9.92
CA LEU A 128 103.33 -5.16 8.81
C LEU A 128 102.83 -6.17 7.77
N LYS A 129 103.58 -7.23 7.48
CA LYS A 129 103.11 -8.30 6.58
C LYS A 129 101.88 -8.99 7.16
N SER A 130 101.89 -9.31 8.46
CA SER A 130 100.73 -9.88 9.14
C SER A 130 99.53 -8.94 9.12
N GLU A 131 99.74 -7.64 9.32
CA GLU A 131 98.67 -6.63 9.25
C GLU A 131 98.08 -6.53 7.84
N VAL A 132 98.92 -6.54 6.80
CA VAL A 132 98.47 -6.54 5.40
C VAL A 132 97.65 -7.78 5.08
N ASP A 133 98.04 -8.95 5.57
CA ASP A 133 97.30 -10.19 5.31
C ASP A 133 95.96 -10.21 6.06
N ASN A 134 95.90 -9.66 7.28
CA ASN A 134 94.65 -9.47 8.02
C ASN A 134 93.73 -8.47 7.29
N LEU A 135 94.25 -7.31 6.85
CA LEU A 135 93.47 -6.32 6.10
C LEU A 135 92.95 -6.86 4.78
N LYS A 136 93.71 -7.74 4.11
CA LYS A 136 93.22 -8.45 2.92
C LYS A 136 92.06 -9.38 3.27
N ALA A 137 92.16 -10.15 4.35
CA ALA A 137 91.09 -11.04 4.80
C ALA A 137 89.82 -10.24 5.09
N ASP A 138 89.93 -9.15 5.85
CA ASP A 138 88.81 -8.24 6.15
C ASP A 138 88.20 -7.66 4.87
N LEU A 139 89.03 -7.26 3.90
CA LEU A 139 88.56 -6.76 2.61
C LEU A 139 87.75 -7.81 1.83
N TYR A 140 88.20 -9.08 1.84
CA TYR A 140 87.48 -10.17 1.20
C TYR A 140 86.13 -10.42 1.91
N GLU A 141 86.12 -10.47 3.23
CA GLU A 141 84.88 -10.63 4.00
C GLU A 141 83.89 -9.50 3.72
N LYS A 142 84.37 -8.24 3.69
CA LYS A 142 83.53 -7.08 3.38
C LYS A 142 82.99 -7.12 1.95
N LYS A 143 83.76 -7.61 0.97
CA LYS A 143 83.28 -7.80 -0.40
C LYS A 143 82.16 -8.83 -0.47
N GLU A 144 82.29 -9.96 0.24
CA GLU A 144 81.22 -10.97 0.31
C GLU A 144 79.96 -10.43 0.99
N GLN A 145 80.12 -9.65 2.08
CA GLN A 145 79.00 -8.98 2.75
C GLN A 145 78.29 -7.99 1.81
N ILE A 146 79.03 -7.20 1.03
CA ILE A 146 78.46 -6.27 0.03
C ILE A 146 77.67 -7.04 -1.03
N GLU A 147 78.22 -8.13 -1.57
CA GLU A 147 77.53 -8.92 -2.59
C GLU A 147 76.26 -9.60 -2.03
N SER A 148 76.31 -10.08 -0.79
CA SER A 148 75.12 -10.60 -0.08
C SER A 148 74.05 -9.53 0.09
N LEU A 149 74.42 -8.33 0.54
CA LEU A 149 73.48 -7.21 0.70
C LEU A 149 72.88 -6.77 -0.64
N LYS A 150 73.68 -6.74 -1.71
CA LYS A 150 73.22 -6.41 -3.06
C LYS A 150 72.16 -7.41 -3.56
N ASN A 151 72.37 -8.70 -3.31
CA ASN A 151 71.39 -9.73 -3.64
C ASN A 151 70.11 -9.60 -2.80
N GLN A 152 70.23 -9.23 -1.52
CA GLN A 152 69.05 -8.96 -0.68
C GLN A 152 68.26 -7.76 -1.15
N ILE A 153 68.92 -6.67 -1.55
CA ILE A 153 68.28 -5.48 -2.14
C ILE A 153 67.53 -5.87 -3.41
N SER A 154 68.17 -6.60 -4.34
CA SER A 154 67.52 -7.05 -5.58
C SER A 154 66.26 -7.86 -5.32
N ARG A 155 66.27 -8.77 -4.34
CA ARG A 155 65.08 -9.54 -3.96
C ARG A 155 63.98 -8.66 -3.36
N LYS A 156 64.36 -7.66 -2.57
CA LYS A 156 63.41 -6.71 -2.00
C LYS A 156 62.80 -5.80 -3.05
N ASP A 157 63.55 -5.40 -4.06
CA ASP A 157 63.04 -4.64 -5.21
C ASP A 157 62.03 -5.47 -6.02
N GLU A 158 62.31 -6.77 -6.24
CA GLU A 158 61.34 -7.69 -6.86
C GLU A 158 60.06 -7.83 -6.02
N GLU A 159 60.19 -8.01 -4.69
CA GLU A 159 59.05 -8.07 -3.77
C GLU A 159 58.22 -6.78 -3.82
N ILE A 160 58.86 -5.61 -3.82
CA ILE A 160 58.18 -4.31 -3.93
C ILE A 160 57.39 -4.23 -5.24
N ASN A 161 58.00 -4.59 -6.37
CA ASN A 161 57.32 -4.55 -7.66
C ASN A 161 56.07 -5.47 -7.67
N THR A 162 56.17 -6.68 -7.13
CA THR A 162 55.00 -7.57 -7.04
C THR A 162 53.90 -7.03 -6.13
N LEU A 163 54.26 -6.37 -5.03
CA LEU A 163 53.29 -5.72 -4.14
C LEU A 163 52.64 -4.50 -4.80
N GLU A 164 53.39 -3.74 -5.61
CA GLU A 164 52.88 -2.60 -6.37
C GLU A 164 51.83 -3.06 -7.41
N GLU A 165 52.12 -4.14 -8.15
CA GLU A 165 51.18 -4.76 -9.09
C GLU A 165 49.91 -5.26 -8.38
N LEU A 166 50.06 -5.91 -7.22
CA LEU A 166 48.93 -6.35 -6.41
C LEU A 166 48.10 -5.16 -5.90
N ARG A 167 48.75 -4.07 -5.48
CA ARG A 167 48.07 -2.84 -5.04
C ARG A 167 47.18 -2.28 -6.15
N VAL A 168 47.72 -2.13 -7.35
CA VAL A 168 46.99 -1.62 -8.52
C VAL A 168 45.82 -2.55 -8.88
N SER A 169 46.01 -3.87 -8.82
CA SER A 169 44.94 -4.84 -9.05
C SER A 169 43.80 -4.70 -8.04
N LEU A 170 44.12 -4.51 -6.76
CA LEU A 170 43.14 -4.30 -5.70
C LEU A 170 42.43 -2.95 -5.82
N GLU A 171 43.14 -1.88 -6.19
CA GLU A 171 42.57 -0.54 -6.46
C GLU A 171 41.52 -0.64 -7.59
N ASN A 172 41.86 -1.28 -8.71
CA ASN A 172 40.91 -1.49 -9.81
C ASN A 172 39.69 -2.32 -9.38
N LYS A 173 39.89 -3.35 -8.54
CA LYS A 173 38.78 -4.16 -8.04
C LYS A 173 37.87 -3.38 -7.09
N LEU A 174 38.45 -2.47 -6.32
CA LEU A 174 37.71 -1.59 -5.43
C LEU A 174 36.84 -0.61 -6.23
N GLU A 175 37.40 0.03 -7.26
CA GLU A 175 36.63 0.91 -8.18
C GLU A 175 35.48 0.16 -8.88
N GLU A 176 35.72 -1.08 -9.30
CA GLU A 176 34.69 -1.94 -9.91
C GLU A 176 33.54 -2.22 -8.91
N LEU A 177 33.88 -2.57 -7.68
CA LEU A 177 32.90 -2.84 -6.62
C LEU A 177 32.12 -1.58 -6.22
N GLU A 178 32.78 -0.43 -6.12
CA GLU A 178 32.11 0.85 -5.86
C GLU A 178 31.11 1.20 -6.97
N SER A 179 31.49 0.98 -8.23
CA SER A 179 30.60 1.16 -9.38
C SER A 179 29.39 0.23 -9.33
N GLN A 180 29.59 -1.04 -8.94
CA GLN A 180 28.50 -2.00 -8.78
C GLN A 180 27.56 -1.62 -7.63
N ILE A 181 28.09 -1.10 -6.52
CA ILE A 181 27.29 -0.62 -5.38
C ILE A 181 26.41 0.55 -5.82
N LEU A 182 26.97 1.55 -6.52
CA LEU A 182 26.22 2.70 -7.02
C LEU A 182 25.08 2.29 -7.96
N GLU A 183 25.33 1.33 -8.86
CA GLU A 183 24.30 0.80 -9.77
C GLU A 183 23.21 0.05 -8.99
N LYS A 184 23.58 -0.73 -7.97
CA LYS A 184 22.62 -1.42 -7.12
C LYS A 184 21.78 -0.46 -6.28
N ASP A 185 22.38 0.59 -5.75
CA ASP A 185 21.66 1.63 -5.00
C ASP A 185 20.65 2.37 -5.88
N LYS A 186 21.01 2.65 -7.14
CA LYS A 186 20.08 3.20 -8.13
C LYS A 186 18.91 2.25 -8.39
N GLN A 187 19.19 0.96 -8.63
CA GLN A 187 18.15 -0.06 -8.83
C GLN A 187 17.22 -0.18 -7.59
N ILE A 188 17.76 -0.09 -6.38
CA ILE A 188 16.98 -0.10 -5.14
C ILE A 188 16.06 1.12 -5.06
N ASN A 189 16.55 2.31 -5.42
CA ASN A 189 15.74 3.53 -5.40
C ASN A 189 14.63 3.51 -6.45
N ASP A 190 14.92 3.01 -7.65
CA ASP A 190 13.92 2.84 -8.71
C ASP A 190 12.82 1.85 -8.26
N LEU A 191 13.20 0.70 -7.68
CA LEU A 191 12.25 -0.27 -7.14
C LEU A 191 11.42 0.28 -5.97
N LYS A 192 11.99 1.12 -5.10
CA LYS A 192 11.22 1.81 -4.05
C LYS A 192 10.18 2.75 -4.64
N GLY A 193 10.54 3.52 -5.67
CA GLY A 193 9.61 4.41 -6.35
C GLY A 193 8.47 3.66 -7.05
N ASP A 194 8.77 2.51 -7.65
CA ASP A 194 7.73 1.66 -8.25
C ASP A 194 6.82 1.03 -7.20
N LEU A 195 7.35 0.63 -6.04
CA LEU A 195 6.56 0.11 -4.93
C LEU A 195 5.59 1.17 -4.38
N GLU A 196 6.06 2.41 -4.19
CA GLU A 196 5.21 3.54 -3.75
C GLU A 196 4.07 3.83 -4.75
N LYS A 197 4.35 3.78 -6.07
CA LYS A 197 3.31 3.92 -7.10
C LYS A 197 2.26 2.81 -7.01
N ARG A 198 2.69 1.56 -6.80
CA ARG A 198 1.78 0.42 -6.67
C ARG A 198 0.95 0.49 -5.39
N ASP A 199 1.53 0.95 -4.29
CA ASP A 199 0.79 1.17 -3.04
C ASP A 199 -0.31 2.22 -3.22
N ASN A 200 -0.02 3.32 -3.94
CA ASN A 200 -1.02 4.33 -4.27
C ASN A 200 -2.13 3.78 -5.17
N GLU A 201 -1.80 3.02 -6.22
CA GLU A 201 -2.79 2.38 -7.11
C GLU A 201 -3.67 1.38 -6.34
N ILE A 202 -3.11 0.64 -5.39
CA ILE A 202 -3.87 -0.26 -4.51
C ILE A 202 -4.83 0.53 -3.62
N ALA A 203 -4.42 1.69 -3.11
CA ALA A 203 -5.29 2.56 -2.31
C ALA A 203 -6.46 3.07 -3.16
N ASP A 204 -6.18 3.60 -4.35
CA ASP A 204 -7.21 4.08 -5.28
C ASP A 204 -8.20 2.97 -5.66
N LEU A 205 -7.72 1.76 -5.97
CA LEU A 205 -8.57 0.62 -6.29
C LEU A 205 -9.44 0.16 -5.11
N LYS A 206 -8.96 0.31 -3.86
CA LYS A 206 -9.77 0.02 -2.67
C LYS A 206 -10.89 1.03 -2.48
N ASP A 207 -10.61 2.30 -2.71
CA ASP A 207 -11.61 3.37 -2.62
C ASP A 207 -12.68 3.20 -3.72
N ASP A 208 -12.27 2.90 -4.94
CA ASP A 208 -13.18 2.56 -6.06
C ASP A 208 -14.05 1.34 -5.74
N LEU A 209 -13.47 0.29 -5.17
CA LEU A 209 -14.21 -0.91 -4.76
C LEU A 209 -15.27 -0.57 -3.71
N LEU A 210 -14.90 0.19 -2.67
CA LEU A 210 -15.82 0.61 -1.62
C LEU A 210 -16.97 1.46 -2.19
N GLN A 211 -16.67 2.35 -3.14
CA GLN A 211 -17.70 3.14 -3.82
C GLN A 211 -18.66 2.24 -4.61
N LYS A 212 -18.15 1.22 -5.31
CA LYS A 212 -18.97 0.26 -6.05
C LYS A 212 -19.83 -0.61 -5.13
N GLU A 213 -19.29 -1.06 -4.00
CA GLU A 213 -20.05 -1.81 -2.99
C GLU A 213 -21.21 -0.97 -2.43
N ASN A 214 -20.98 0.31 -2.14
CA ASN A 214 -22.04 1.23 -1.71
C ASN A 214 -23.11 1.43 -2.80
N GLN A 215 -22.71 1.60 -4.07
CA GLN A 215 -23.64 1.71 -5.20
C GLN A 215 -24.49 0.44 -5.36
N ILE A 216 -23.88 -0.75 -5.22
CA ILE A 216 -24.59 -2.03 -5.28
C ILE A 216 -25.62 -2.11 -4.14
N LYS A 217 -25.25 -1.69 -2.92
CA LYS A 217 -26.15 -1.68 -1.78
C LYS A 217 -27.35 -0.74 -2.02
N GLU A 218 -27.10 0.48 -2.48
CA GLU A 218 -28.16 1.44 -2.81
C GLU A 218 -29.11 0.90 -3.89
N LEU A 219 -28.57 0.29 -4.95
CA LEU A 219 -29.39 -0.34 -6.00
C LEU A 219 -30.19 -1.52 -5.46
N SER A 220 -29.61 -2.32 -4.57
CA SER A 220 -30.32 -3.42 -3.91
C SER A 220 -31.50 -2.91 -3.08
N ASP A 221 -31.30 -1.85 -2.30
CA ASP A 221 -32.35 -1.23 -1.48
C ASP A 221 -33.48 -0.66 -2.38
N ILE A 222 -33.12 -0.04 -3.51
CA ILE A 222 -34.10 0.45 -4.51
C ILE A 222 -34.91 -0.72 -5.10
N ILE A 223 -34.26 -1.84 -5.45
CA ILE A 223 -34.94 -3.02 -5.99
C ILE A 223 -35.94 -3.55 -4.97
N THR A 224 -35.54 -3.73 -3.72
CA THR A 224 -36.44 -4.20 -2.65
C THR A 224 -37.64 -3.27 -2.45
N ALA A 225 -37.42 -1.95 -2.50
CA ALA A 225 -38.51 -0.97 -2.42
C ALA A 225 -39.48 -1.08 -3.62
N LYS A 226 -38.95 -1.26 -4.83
CA LYS A 226 -39.77 -1.45 -6.04
C LYS A 226 -40.53 -2.77 -6.04
N GLU A 227 -39.95 -3.84 -5.51
CA GLU A 227 -40.65 -5.11 -5.34
C GLU A 227 -41.82 -4.99 -4.36
N ALA A 228 -41.66 -4.24 -3.27
CA ALA A 228 -42.75 -3.94 -2.35
C ALA A 228 -43.87 -3.14 -3.04
N GLU A 229 -43.52 -2.06 -3.76
CA GLU A 229 -44.49 -1.24 -4.52
C GLU A 229 -45.26 -2.09 -5.55
N ILE A 230 -44.58 -3.00 -6.25
CA ILE A 230 -45.23 -3.92 -7.21
C ILE A 230 -46.22 -4.85 -6.50
N ASN A 231 -45.89 -5.37 -5.33
CA ASN A 231 -46.79 -6.25 -4.58
C ASN A 231 -48.02 -5.49 -4.07
N ASP A 232 -47.84 -4.24 -3.61
CA ASP A 232 -48.96 -3.38 -3.21
C ASP A 232 -49.89 -3.09 -4.39
N LEU A 233 -49.33 -2.71 -5.55
CA LEU A 233 -50.10 -2.48 -6.77
C LEU A 233 -50.84 -3.73 -7.27
N LYS A 234 -50.24 -4.92 -7.12
CA LYS A 234 -50.93 -6.19 -7.42
C LYS A 234 -52.14 -6.40 -6.49
N GLY A 235 -51.98 -6.13 -5.20
CA GLY A 235 -53.09 -6.22 -4.24
C GLY A 235 -54.21 -5.22 -4.55
N GLU A 236 -53.87 -3.99 -4.95
CA GLU A 236 -54.86 -3.01 -5.42
C GLU A 236 -55.58 -3.50 -6.68
N LEU A 237 -54.87 -4.07 -7.64
CA LEU A 237 -55.45 -4.61 -8.87
C LEU A 237 -56.44 -5.74 -8.58
N GLU A 238 -56.06 -6.71 -7.74
CA GLU A 238 -56.96 -7.81 -7.33
C GLU A 238 -58.24 -7.29 -6.66
N ASN A 239 -58.11 -6.27 -5.80
CA ASN A 239 -59.27 -5.63 -5.17
C ASN A 239 -60.19 -4.95 -6.19
N ARG A 240 -59.63 -4.27 -7.19
CA ARG A 240 -60.42 -3.64 -8.26
C ARG A 240 -61.08 -4.66 -9.16
N GLU A 241 -60.42 -5.76 -9.48
CA GLU A 241 -61.03 -6.86 -10.24
C GLU A 241 -62.23 -7.48 -9.51
N LYS A 242 -62.12 -7.63 -8.18
CA LYS A 242 -63.23 -8.06 -7.33
C LYS A 242 -64.40 -7.07 -7.35
N GLU A 243 -64.12 -5.78 -7.17
CA GLU A 243 -65.13 -4.72 -7.23
C GLU A 243 -65.85 -4.67 -8.59
N ILE A 244 -65.12 -4.82 -9.70
CA ILE A 244 -65.71 -4.93 -11.04
C ILE A 244 -66.63 -6.14 -11.14
N THR A 245 -66.23 -7.27 -10.57
CA THR A 245 -67.04 -8.50 -10.57
C THR A 245 -68.33 -8.33 -9.77
N ASP A 246 -68.23 -7.70 -8.59
CA ASP A 246 -69.38 -7.40 -7.73
C ASP A 246 -70.35 -6.42 -8.43
N LEU A 247 -69.83 -5.35 -9.03
CA LEU A 247 -70.64 -4.38 -9.80
C LEU A 247 -71.32 -5.03 -11.01
N LYS A 248 -70.64 -5.93 -11.72
CA LYS A 248 -71.27 -6.71 -12.82
C LYS A 248 -72.42 -7.57 -12.32
N SER A 249 -72.27 -8.20 -11.16
CA SER A 249 -73.33 -8.98 -10.52
C SER A 249 -74.52 -8.10 -10.14
N GLU A 250 -74.26 -6.91 -9.59
CA GLU A 250 -75.29 -5.93 -9.27
C GLU A 250 -76.03 -5.43 -10.52
N ILE A 251 -75.32 -5.13 -11.60
CA ILE A 251 -75.92 -4.76 -12.89
C ILE A 251 -76.84 -5.87 -13.39
N ASN A 252 -76.38 -7.13 -13.42
CA ASN A 252 -77.22 -8.25 -13.86
C ASN A 252 -78.49 -8.40 -13.01
N ASN A 253 -78.39 -8.20 -11.70
CA ASN A 253 -79.54 -8.22 -10.80
C ASN A 253 -80.52 -7.07 -11.08
N LEU A 254 -80.01 -5.86 -11.30
CA LEU A 254 -80.83 -4.70 -11.66
C LEU A 254 -81.52 -4.88 -13.01
N GLU A 255 -80.84 -5.45 -14.00
CA GLU A 255 -81.42 -5.80 -15.31
C GLU A 255 -82.56 -6.82 -15.15
N ALA A 256 -82.38 -7.85 -14.31
CA ALA A 256 -83.43 -8.82 -14.03
C ALA A 256 -84.66 -8.18 -13.34
N VAL A 257 -84.42 -7.30 -12.35
CA VAL A 257 -85.49 -6.55 -11.69
C VAL A 257 -86.21 -5.63 -12.67
N LEU A 258 -85.48 -4.96 -13.57
CA LEU A 258 -86.04 -4.08 -14.57
C LEU A 258 -86.93 -4.86 -15.56
N SER A 259 -86.46 -6.02 -16.04
CA SER A 259 -87.24 -6.90 -16.91
C SER A 259 -88.54 -7.39 -16.23
N GLU A 260 -88.48 -7.75 -14.95
CA GLU A 260 -89.67 -8.13 -14.18
C GLU A 260 -90.64 -6.94 -14.02
N LYS A 261 -90.13 -5.72 -13.80
CA LYS A 261 -90.96 -4.51 -13.73
C LYS A 261 -91.59 -4.16 -15.08
N GLU A 262 -90.88 -4.34 -16.19
CA GLU A 262 -91.43 -4.17 -17.54
C GLU A 262 -92.58 -5.15 -17.80
N LYS A 263 -92.42 -6.42 -17.39
CA LYS A 263 -93.49 -7.42 -17.47
C LYS A 263 -94.71 -7.03 -16.63
N GLN A 264 -94.51 -6.57 -15.40
CA GLN A 264 -95.59 -6.09 -14.54
C GLN A 264 -96.31 -4.88 -15.16
N ILE A 265 -95.57 -3.97 -15.82
CA ILE A 265 -96.16 -2.83 -16.54
C ILE A 265 -97.03 -3.33 -17.70
N GLU A 266 -96.57 -4.29 -18.49
CA GLU A 266 -97.38 -4.87 -19.59
C GLU A 266 -98.63 -5.61 -19.08
N GLU A 267 -98.52 -6.35 -17.98
CA GLU A 267 -99.67 -6.98 -17.31
C GLU A 267 -100.69 -5.92 -16.84
N LEU A 268 -100.23 -4.84 -16.22
CA LEU A 268 -101.08 -3.72 -15.80
C LEU A 268 -101.72 -3.00 -16.98
N LYS A 269 -101.00 -2.78 -18.09
CA LYS A 269 -101.57 -2.23 -19.33
C LYS A 269 -102.68 -3.11 -19.88
N SER A 270 -102.46 -4.42 -19.93
CA SER A 270 -103.48 -5.39 -20.37
C SER A 270 -104.71 -5.40 -19.45
N LEU A 271 -104.50 -5.25 -18.14
CA LEU A 271 -105.60 -5.11 -17.19
C LEU A 271 -106.37 -3.80 -17.41
N ILE A 272 -105.68 -2.69 -17.66
CA ILE A 272 -106.30 -1.40 -17.97
C ILE A 272 -107.17 -1.51 -19.22
N THR A 273 -106.65 -2.06 -20.33
CA THR A 273 -107.43 -2.24 -21.56
C THR A 273 -108.64 -3.14 -21.34
N THR A 274 -108.48 -4.22 -20.57
CA THR A 274 -109.60 -5.07 -20.17
C THR A 274 -110.65 -4.27 -19.39
N LYS A 275 -110.25 -3.46 -18.41
CA LYS A 275 -111.18 -2.61 -17.65
C LYS A 275 -111.82 -1.52 -18.50
N GLU A 276 -111.12 -0.93 -19.45
CA GLU A 276 -111.67 0.03 -20.41
C GLU A 276 -112.75 -0.61 -21.29
N THR A 277 -112.52 -1.83 -21.77
CA THR A 277 -113.55 -2.59 -22.51
C THR A 277 -114.76 -2.93 -21.65
N GLU A 278 -114.56 -3.33 -20.39
CA GLU A 278 -115.64 -3.57 -19.42
C GLU A 278 -116.44 -2.28 -19.16
N ILE A 279 -115.77 -1.15 -18.96
CA ILE A 279 -116.40 0.18 -18.80
C ILE A 279 -117.23 0.53 -20.04
N ASN A 280 -116.69 0.34 -21.24
CA ASN A 280 -117.42 0.61 -22.48
C ASN A 280 -118.65 -0.30 -22.64
N ASN A 281 -118.54 -1.58 -22.27
CA ASN A 281 -119.69 -2.50 -22.27
C ASN A 281 -120.75 -2.05 -21.28
N LEU A 282 -120.36 -1.71 -20.04
CA LEU A 282 -121.28 -1.18 -19.03
C LEU A 282 -121.94 0.13 -19.49
N LYS A 283 -121.20 1.00 -20.17
CA LYS A 283 -121.73 2.24 -20.76
C LYS A 283 -122.76 1.95 -21.85
N ASN A 284 -122.49 1.01 -22.75
CA ASN A 284 -123.43 0.58 -23.78
C ASN A 284 -124.70 -0.04 -23.16
N ASP A 285 -124.55 -0.85 -22.11
CA ASP A 285 -125.68 -1.42 -21.38
C ASP A 285 -126.49 -0.34 -20.66
N LEU A 286 -125.83 0.66 -20.08
CA LEU A 286 -126.48 1.84 -19.51
C LEU A 286 -127.28 2.60 -20.58
N GLU A 287 -126.72 2.83 -21.77
CA GLU A 287 -127.41 3.49 -22.89
C GLU A 287 -128.62 2.68 -23.38
N LYS A 288 -128.51 1.35 -23.46
CA LYS A 288 -129.65 0.46 -23.76
C LYS A 288 -130.74 0.59 -22.70
N ARG A 289 -130.38 0.51 -21.42
CA ARG A 289 -131.34 0.68 -20.31
C ARG A 289 -131.98 2.06 -20.33
N ASN A 290 -131.23 3.11 -20.65
CA ASN A 290 -131.76 4.46 -20.77
C ASN A 290 -132.76 4.55 -21.94
N SER A 291 -132.46 3.90 -23.07
CA SER A 291 -133.39 3.78 -24.21
C SER A 291 -134.66 3.00 -23.85
N GLU A 292 -134.53 1.91 -23.08
CA GLU A 292 -135.66 1.17 -22.53
C GLU A 292 -136.50 2.02 -21.58
N ILE A 293 -135.88 2.84 -20.72
CA ILE A 293 -136.58 3.78 -19.83
C ILE A 293 -137.35 4.81 -20.65
N ILE A 294 -136.75 5.39 -21.70
CA ILE A 294 -137.43 6.34 -22.60
C ILE A 294 -138.63 5.66 -23.29
N SER A 295 -138.46 4.43 -23.76
CA SER A 295 -139.52 3.58 -24.32
C SER A 295 -140.66 3.37 -23.32
N LEU A 296 -140.33 2.94 -22.08
CA LEU A 296 -141.30 2.72 -21.01
C LEU A 296 -142.01 4.02 -20.61
N MET A 297 -141.30 5.15 -20.58
CA MET A 297 -141.89 6.48 -20.37
C MET A 297 -142.88 6.84 -21.48
N ALA A 298 -142.57 6.55 -22.74
CA ALA A 298 -143.49 6.77 -23.85
C ALA A 298 -144.74 5.89 -23.76
N VAL A 299 -144.58 4.62 -23.34
CA VAL A 299 -145.71 3.72 -23.07
C VAL A 299 -146.54 4.22 -21.90
N LEU A 300 -145.91 4.69 -20.82
CA LEU A 300 -146.59 5.33 -19.69
C LEU A 300 -147.38 6.54 -20.13
N PHE A 301 -146.79 7.45 -20.91
CA PHE A 301 -147.48 8.62 -21.45
C PHE A 301 -148.68 8.23 -22.34
N GLN A 302 -148.52 7.18 -23.16
CA GLN A 302 -149.61 6.65 -23.95
C GLN A 302 -150.72 6.06 -23.07
N LYS A 303 -150.37 5.38 -21.96
CA LYS A 303 -151.33 4.86 -20.99
C LYS A 303 -152.03 5.98 -20.23
N ASP A 304 -151.33 7.03 -19.82
CA ASP A 304 -151.92 8.22 -19.20
C ASP A 304 -152.91 8.91 -20.16
N SER A 305 -152.56 9.04 -21.44
CA SER A 305 -153.49 9.55 -22.47
C SER A 305 -154.71 8.66 -22.66
N GLN A 306 -154.53 7.32 -22.62
CA GLN A 306 -155.65 6.37 -22.64
C GLN A 306 -156.54 6.50 -21.41
N ILE A 307 -155.96 6.67 -20.21
CA ILE A 307 -156.70 6.89 -18.97
C ILE A 307 -157.51 8.18 -19.07
N GLU A 308 -156.94 9.26 -19.61
CA GLU A 308 -157.66 10.53 -19.72
C GLU A 308 -158.79 10.48 -20.76
N THR A 309 -158.57 9.73 -21.85
CA THR A 309 -159.63 9.41 -22.81
C THR A 309 -160.74 8.59 -22.15
N MET A 310 -160.40 7.57 -21.36
CA MET A 310 -161.37 6.76 -20.63
C MET A 310 -162.12 7.57 -19.56
N LYS A 311 -161.46 8.50 -18.87
CA LYS A 311 -162.13 9.43 -17.95
C LYS A 311 -163.13 10.32 -18.68
N GLY A 312 -162.78 10.85 -19.86
CA GLY A 312 -163.70 11.61 -20.70
C GLY A 312 -164.92 10.78 -21.11
N GLN A 313 -164.70 9.54 -21.55
CA GLN A 313 -165.78 8.60 -21.87
C GLN A 313 -166.68 8.28 -20.67
N LEU A 314 -166.10 8.18 -19.47
CA LEU A 314 -166.86 8.00 -18.21
C LEU A 314 -167.71 9.24 -17.92
N TYR A 315 -167.18 10.44 -18.10
CA TYR A 315 -167.91 11.69 -17.93
C TYR A 315 -169.11 11.79 -18.88
N ASP A 316 -168.92 11.46 -20.16
CA ASP A 316 -169.99 11.43 -21.17
C ASP A 316 -171.06 10.38 -20.82
N LYS A 317 -170.65 9.22 -20.28
CA LYS A 317 -171.57 8.17 -19.82
C LYS A 317 -172.36 8.62 -18.60
N ASP A 318 -171.73 9.29 -17.64
CA ASP A 318 -172.40 9.81 -16.44
C ASP A 318 -173.44 10.89 -16.79
N GLU A 319 -173.14 11.79 -17.74
CA GLU A 319 -174.15 12.73 -18.26
C GLU A 319 -175.35 12.02 -18.89
N LYS A 320 -175.08 10.97 -19.67
CA LYS A 320 -176.12 10.19 -20.33
C LYS A 320 -177.00 9.43 -19.33
N ILE A 321 -176.42 8.95 -18.23
CA ILE A 321 -177.16 8.33 -17.12
C ILE A 321 -178.09 9.37 -16.47
N LYS A 322 -177.58 10.57 -16.19
CA LYS A 322 -178.37 11.67 -15.61
C LYS A 322 -179.60 12.03 -16.46
N LEU A 323 -179.40 12.09 -17.78
CA LEU A 323 -180.49 12.37 -18.73
C LEU A 323 -181.54 11.25 -18.77
N LEU A 324 -181.09 9.98 -18.67
CA LEU A 324 -181.99 8.83 -18.60
C LEU A 324 -182.77 8.78 -17.28
N GLU A 325 -182.18 9.20 -16.17
CA GLU A 325 -182.86 9.30 -14.87
C GLU A 325 -183.98 10.36 -14.87
N GLU A 326 -183.77 11.50 -15.54
CA GLU A 326 -184.81 12.52 -15.78
C GLU A 326 -185.95 11.99 -16.68
N GLN A 327 -185.62 11.20 -17.71
CA GLN A 327 -186.64 10.57 -18.56
C GLN A 327 -187.49 9.56 -17.79
N ILE A 328 -186.88 8.76 -16.90
CA ILE A 328 -187.58 7.78 -16.06
C ILE A 328 -188.54 8.49 -15.10
N THR A 329 -188.11 9.57 -14.42
CA THR A 329 -188.98 10.32 -13.50
C THR A 329 -190.19 10.94 -14.22
N THR A 330 -190.01 11.40 -15.46
CA THR A 330 -191.09 11.97 -16.26
C THR A 330 -192.13 10.90 -16.67
N LEU A 331 -191.69 9.71 -17.06
CA LEU A 331 -192.56 8.58 -17.41
C LEU A 331 -193.32 8.03 -16.18
N THR A 332 -192.70 7.99 -15.01
CA THR A 332 -193.35 7.54 -13.77
C THR A 332 -194.52 8.45 -13.38
N ASN A 333 -194.37 9.76 -13.54
CA ASN A 333 -195.46 10.71 -13.26
C ASN A 333 -196.62 10.57 -14.25
N GLN A 334 -196.34 10.29 -15.52
CA GLN A 334 -197.37 10.04 -16.53
C GLN A 334 -198.19 8.76 -16.28
N MET A 335 -197.56 7.70 -15.75
CA MET A 335 -198.29 6.47 -15.40
C MET A 335 -199.26 6.67 -14.24
N SER A 336 -198.88 7.45 -13.22
CA SER A 336 -199.76 7.72 -12.07
C SER A 336 -201.04 8.47 -12.46
N GLY A 337 -200.96 9.34 -13.47
CA GLY A 337 -202.12 10.08 -13.98
C GLY A 337 -203.13 9.19 -14.71
N LYS A 338 -202.65 8.20 -15.49
CA LYS A 338 -203.53 7.27 -16.21
C LYS A 338 -204.25 6.27 -15.29
N ASP A 339 -203.64 5.89 -14.17
CA ASP A 339 -204.29 4.97 -13.21
C ASP A 339 -205.51 5.57 -12.50
N VAL A 340 -205.54 6.91 -12.35
CA VAL A 340 -206.71 7.62 -11.78
C VAL A 340 -207.87 7.68 -12.78
N GLU A 341 -207.57 7.80 -14.07
CA GLU A 341 -208.55 7.87 -15.16
C GLU A 341 -209.23 6.50 -15.42
N ILE A 342 -208.49 5.40 -15.25
CA ILE A 342 -209.03 4.04 -15.36
C ILE A 342 -210.00 3.73 -14.21
N LYS A 343 -209.77 4.30 -13.01
CA LYS A 343 -210.62 4.05 -11.84
C LYS A 343 -211.99 4.70 -11.98
N THR A 344 -212.05 5.91 -12.55
CA THR A 344 -213.28 6.69 -12.73
C THR A 344 -214.20 6.11 -13.81
N LEU A 345 -213.66 5.63 -14.93
CA LEU A 345 -214.45 4.98 -15.99
C LEU A 345 -215.07 3.63 -15.57
N LYS A 346 -214.46 2.95 -14.59
CA LYS A 346 -214.94 1.65 -14.09
C LYS A 346 -216.18 1.80 -13.20
N ASP A 347 -216.27 2.90 -12.45
CA ASP A 347 -217.44 3.20 -11.61
C ASP A 347 -218.64 3.66 -12.45
N GLU A 348 -218.41 4.36 -13.57
CA GLU A 348 -219.47 4.75 -14.52
C GLU A 348 -220.10 3.55 -15.26
N SER A 349 -219.30 2.54 -15.63
CA SER A 349 -219.80 1.30 -16.25
C SER A 349 -220.70 0.49 -15.30
N SER A 350 -220.44 0.59 -14.00
CA SER A 350 -221.20 -0.10 -12.95
C SER A 350 -222.60 0.49 -12.76
N GLN A 351 -222.74 1.81 -12.85
CA GLN A 351 -224.03 2.50 -12.79
C GLN A 351 -224.89 2.27 -14.05
N MET A 352 -224.27 2.12 -15.22
CA MET A 352 -225.03 1.93 -16.47
C MET A 352 -225.74 0.56 -16.53
N ARG A 353 -225.12 -0.50 -16.01
CA ARG A 353 -225.72 -1.86 -15.99
C ARG A 353 -226.94 -1.96 -15.07
N SER A 354 -226.96 -1.20 -13.97
CA SER A 354 -228.08 -1.17 -13.04
C SER A 354 -229.36 -0.59 -13.69
N ARG A 355 -229.23 0.42 -14.57
CA ARG A 355 -230.37 1.06 -15.25
C ARG A 355 -230.94 0.25 -16.41
N PHE A 356 -230.13 -0.60 -17.07
CA PHE A 356 -230.58 -1.41 -18.20
C PHE A 356 -231.51 -2.55 -17.78
N ILE A 357 -231.26 -3.17 -16.62
CA ILE A 357 -232.05 -4.32 -16.14
C ILE A 357 -233.45 -3.88 -15.70
N THR A 358 -233.61 -2.69 -15.14
CA THR A 358 -234.92 -2.16 -14.73
C THR A 358 -235.82 -1.79 -15.92
N ALA A 359 -235.23 -1.39 -17.06
CA ALA A 359 -235.99 -0.98 -18.25
C ALA A 359 -236.59 -2.18 -19.02
N VAL A 360 -235.91 -3.33 -19.05
CA VAL A 360 -236.38 -4.50 -19.80
C VAL A 360 -237.57 -5.18 -19.13
N VAL A 361 -237.64 -5.17 -17.79
CA VAL A 361 -238.75 -5.77 -17.02
C VAL A 361 -240.07 -4.98 -17.19
N ILE A 362 -240.00 -3.68 -17.45
CA ILE A 362 -241.18 -2.82 -17.64
C ILE A 362 -241.71 -2.88 -19.08
N GLY A 363 -240.86 -3.17 -20.07
CA GLY A 363 -241.21 -3.12 -21.49
C GLY A 363 -242.13 -4.23 -22.00
N ILE A 364 -242.03 -5.47 -21.51
CA ILE A 364 -242.80 -6.58 -22.12
C ILE A 364 -244.11 -6.87 -21.38
N ILE A 365 -244.26 -6.44 -20.13
CA ILE A 365 -245.56 -6.40 -19.44
C ILE A 365 -246.54 -5.46 -20.19
N ALA A 366 -246.06 -4.47 -20.94
CA ALA A 366 -246.90 -3.55 -21.72
C ALA A 366 -247.49 -4.14 -23.02
N VAL A 367 -246.83 -5.09 -23.68
CA VAL A 367 -247.34 -5.66 -24.95
C VAL A 367 -248.46 -6.69 -24.70
N VAL A 368 -248.47 -7.31 -23.52
CA VAL A 368 -249.58 -8.18 -23.08
C VAL A 368 -250.89 -7.41 -22.89
N VAL A 369 -250.85 -6.08 -22.73
CA VAL A 369 -252.04 -5.24 -22.45
C VAL A 369 -252.64 -4.62 -23.71
N GLN A 370 -251.91 -4.52 -24.84
CA GLN A 370 -252.37 -3.73 -25.99
C GLN A 370 -253.18 -4.46 -27.08
N PHE A 371 -253.25 -5.80 -27.12
CA PHE A 371 -254.11 -6.51 -28.10
C PHE A 371 -255.26 -7.32 -27.51
N VAL A 372 -255.45 -7.23 -26.19
CA VAL A 372 -256.75 -7.50 -25.54
C VAL A 372 -257.77 -6.39 -25.88
N VAL A 373 -257.34 -5.23 -26.40
CA VAL A 373 -258.20 -4.06 -26.67
C VAL A 373 -258.86 -4.07 -28.07
N ILE A 374 -258.36 -4.82 -29.05
CA ILE A 374 -258.94 -4.89 -30.42
C ILE A 374 -259.87 -6.11 -30.63
N PHE A 375 -260.25 -6.78 -29.54
CA PHE A 375 -261.40 -7.67 -29.51
C PHE A 375 -262.73 -6.91 -29.28
N VAL A 376 -262.73 -5.66 -28.82
CA VAL A 376 -263.94 -5.06 -28.21
C VAL A 376 -264.61 -3.95 -29.03
N LEU A 377 -263.98 -3.39 -30.07
CA LEU A 377 -264.59 -2.28 -30.84
C LEU A 377 -265.08 -2.64 -32.25
N LEU A 378 -266.24 -3.31 -32.27
CA LEU A 378 -267.40 -2.92 -33.11
C LEU A 378 -267.28 -3.25 -34.61
N ARG A 379 -267.90 -4.29 -35.16
CA ARG A 379 -269.26 -4.85 -34.93
C ARG A 379 -270.40 -3.81 -34.92
N ARG A 380 -270.37 -2.79 -35.78
CA ARG A 380 -271.58 -2.02 -36.22
C ARG A 380 -271.26 -1.22 -37.49
N LYS A 381 -271.62 -1.75 -38.67
CA LYS A 381 -272.83 -1.39 -39.46
C LYS A 381 -272.78 0.00 -40.12
N THR A 382 -272.79 -0.05 -41.46
CA THR A 382 -273.61 0.76 -42.41
C THR A 382 -273.27 2.23 -42.74
N LYS A 383 -272.89 2.41 -44.01
CA LYS A 383 -273.47 3.29 -45.07
C LYS A 383 -273.18 4.82 -45.14
N ALA A 384 -272.69 5.19 -46.34
CA ALA A 384 -273.04 6.33 -47.23
C ALA A 384 -272.44 7.73 -46.91
N ALA A 385 -271.95 8.56 -47.85
CA ALA A 385 -271.93 8.55 -49.33
C ALA A 385 -270.77 9.42 -49.87
N THR A 386 -269.91 8.88 -50.74
CA THR A 386 -269.84 9.13 -52.20
C THR A 386 -268.99 8.01 -52.80
#